data_AF-A0A1J1H9Z3-F1
#
_entry.id   AF-A0A1J1H9Z3-F1
#
_cell.length_a   1.000
_cell.length_b   1.000
_cell.length_c   1.000
_cell.angle_alpha   90.00
_cell.angle_beta   90.00
_cell.angle_gamma   90.00
#
_symmetry.space_group_name_H-M   'P 1'
#
loop_
_entity.id
_entity.type
_entity.pdbx_description
1 polymer ?
#
loop_
_entity_poly.entity_id
_entity_poly.type
_entity_poly.pdbx_seq_one_letter_code
_entity_poly.pdbx_strand_id
1 'polypeptide(L)'
;MDQSHNSIIVDSTEKVTNENQNFFGEAGTVIRSIIVFVNTILIANLLINAKISCDGYLRTWVIGAIILSFFLFSFIKRVQKLLKEDKGLFSEVILMLLCFLWTYFGTIQINKSSACQKNSPFLFWTVFTLVTTIWCSIIGMILSLMIITIGSFFVARSKVDKM
;
A
#
# COMPACT_ATOMS: atom_id res chain seq x y z
N MET A 1 1.98 -22.34 42.76
CA MET A 1 2.97 -22.55 41.66
C MET A 1 2.63 -21.65 40.47
N ASP A 2 1.86 -20.58 40.68
CA ASP A 2 1.19 -19.80 39.62
C ASP A 2 1.90 -18.48 39.28
N GLN A 3 2.79 -18.02 40.15
CA GLN A 3 3.50 -16.75 39.98
C GLN A 3 4.62 -16.83 38.92
N SER A 4 5.15 -18.03 38.66
CA SER A 4 6.16 -18.25 37.62
C SER A 4 5.57 -18.32 36.21
N HIS A 5 4.30 -18.72 36.04
CA HIS A 5 3.68 -18.79 34.71
C HIS A 5 3.27 -17.40 34.20
N ASN A 6 2.75 -16.54 35.09
CA ASN A 6 2.34 -15.19 34.71
C ASN A 6 3.53 -14.30 34.32
N SER A 7 4.69 -14.46 34.96
CA SER A 7 5.90 -13.70 34.59
C SER A 7 6.45 -14.11 33.22
N ILE A 8 6.39 -15.41 32.87
CA ILE A 8 6.84 -15.91 31.56
C ILE A 8 5.91 -15.44 30.42
N ILE A 9 4.60 -15.40 30.66
CA ILE A 9 3.61 -14.93 29.66
C ILE A 9 3.73 -13.42 29.42
N VAL A 10 3.96 -12.64 30.49
CA VAL A 10 4.16 -11.18 30.37
C VAL A 10 5.47 -10.88 29.63
N ASP A 11 6.56 -11.57 29.95
CA ASP A 11 7.85 -11.40 29.27
C ASP A 11 7.78 -11.80 27.79
N SER A 12 7.10 -12.90 27.46
CA SER A 12 6.90 -13.34 26.07
C SER A 12 6.04 -12.35 25.27
N THR A 13 5.01 -11.79 25.87
CA THR A 13 4.10 -10.83 25.22
C THR A 13 4.80 -9.48 24.99
N GLU A 14 5.60 -9.02 25.95
CA GLU A 14 6.37 -7.79 25.84
C GLU A 14 7.47 -7.89 24.78
N LYS A 15 8.16 -9.04 24.72
CA LYS A 15 9.21 -9.32 23.73
C LYS A 15 8.65 -9.41 22.30
N VAL A 16 7.53 -10.11 22.10
CA VAL A 16 6.84 -10.17 20.81
C VAL A 16 6.31 -8.79 20.39
N THR A 17 5.81 -7.99 21.33
CA THR A 17 5.36 -6.61 21.05
C THR A 17 6.52 -5.72 20.60
N ASN A 18 7.68 -5.85 21.23
CA ASN A 18 8.86 -5.03 20.93
C ASN A 18 9.50 -5.42 19.58
N GLU A 19 9.58 -6.72 19.27
CA GLU A 19 10.03 -7.20 17.95
C GLU A 19 9.10 -6.74 16.82
N ASN A 20 7.78 -6.81 17.02
CA ASN A 20 6.81 -6.30 16.05
C ASN A 20 6.93 -4.78 15.83
N GLN A 21 7.22 -4.01 16.87
CA GLN A 21 7.44 -2.57 16.76
C GLN A 21 8.73 -2.22 16.02
N ASN A 22 9.82 -2.96 16.26
CA ASN A 22 11.08 -2.78 15.53
C ASN A 22 10.95 -3.19 14.05
N PHE A 23 10.28 -4.30 13.77
CA PHE A 23 9.99 -4.75 12.40
C PHE A 23 9.11 -3.75 11.64
N PHE A 24 8.06 -3.20 12.28
CA PHE A 24 7.24 -2.13 11.68
C PHE A 24 7.99 -0.81 11.53
N GLY A 25 8.95 -0.51 12.43
CA GLY A 25 9.83 0.66 12.33
C GLY A 25 10.74 0.59 11.11
N GLU A 26 11.35 -0.58 10.88
CA GLU A 26 12.26 -0.83 9.77
C GLU A 26 11.50 -0.93 8.43
N ALA A 27 10.40 -1.70 8.39
CA ALA A 27 9.51 -1.79 7.23
C ALA A 27 8.92 -0.42 6.88
N GLY A 28 8.51 0.37 7.87
CA GLY A 28 8.00 1.73 7.68
C GLY A 28 9.04 2.67 7.08
N THR A 29 10.33 2.47 7.37
CA THR A 29 11.43 3.27 6.80
C THR A 29 11.68 2.89 5.33
N VAL A 30 11.71 1.60 5.02
CA VAL A 30 11.86 1.11 3.63
C VAL A 30 10.71 1.60 2.76
N ILE A 31 9.47 1.48 3.24
CA ILE A 31 8.28 1.95 2.52
C ILE A 31 8.36 3.47 2.27
N ARG A 32 8.79 4.25 3.27
CA ARG A 32 8.99 5.71 3.10
C ARG A 32 10.02 6.04 2.03
N SER A 33 11.14 5.33 2.00
CA SER A 33 12.18 5.53 0.97
C SER A 33 11.66 5.22 -0.44
N ILE A 34 10.89 4.13 -0.59
CA ILE A 34 10.25 3.78 -1.86
C ILE A 34 9.27 4.87 -2.30
N ILE A 35 8.42 5.37 -1.39
CA ILE A 35 7.44 6.43 -1.70
C ILE A 35 8.16 7.69 -2.18
N VAL A 36 9.23 8.11 -1.47
CA VAL A 36 10.01 9.30 -1.86
C VAL A 36 10.63 9.10 -3.24
N PHE A 37 11.25 7.96 -3.49
CA PHE A 37 11.88 7.65 -4.77
C PHE A 37 10.88 7.68 -5.94
N VAL A 38 9.72 7.03 -5.77
CA VAL A 38 8.64 7.01 -6.77
C VAL A 38 8.08 8.42 -7.00
N ASN A 39 7.88 9.21 -5.95
CA ASN A 39 7.45 10.60 -6.07
C ASN A 39 8.47 11.46 -6.81
N THR A 40 9.77 11.29 -6.56
CA THR A 40 10.83 12.01 -7.27
C THR A 40 10.80 11.68 -8.77
N ILE A 41 10.59 10.41 -9.13
CA ILE A 41 10.45 10.00 -10.54
C ILE A 41 9.19 10.61 -11.18
N LEU A 42 8.05 10.63 -10.47
CA LEU A 42 6.81 11.25 -10.96
C LEU A 42 6.97 12.76 -11.19
N ILE A 43 7.59 13.47 -10.24
CA ILE A 43 7.86 14.91 -10.33
C ILE A 43 8.83 15.20 -11.49
N ALA A 44 9.90 14.41 -11.63
CA ALA A 44 10.86 14.57 -12.72
C ALA A 44 10.21 14.37 -14.09
N ASN A 45 9.37 13.33 -14.24
CA ASN A 45 8.61 13.08 -15.48
C ASN A 45 7.64 14.23 -15.82
N LEU A 46 7.00 14.81 -14.79
CA LEU A 46 6.08 15.94 -14.94
C LEU A 46 6.82 17.24 -15.32
N LEU A 47 8.02 17.46 -14.81
CA LEU A 47 8.88 18.61 -15.16
C LEU A 47 9.42 18.52 -16.59
N ILE A 48 9.83 17.34 -17.04
CA ILE A 48 10.38 17.12 -18.38
C ILE A 48 9.30 17.30 -19.47
N ASN A 49 8.07 16.88 -19.20
CA ASN A 49 6.96 16.93 -20.17
C ASN A 49 6.00 18.11 -19.96
N ALA A 50 6.30 19.05 -19.05
CA ALA A 50 5.43 20.18 -18.68
C ALA A 50 5.01 21.09 -19.85
N LYS A 51 5.73 21.05 -20.98
CA LYS A 51 5.51 21.91 -22.16
C LYS A 51 4.54 21.32 -23.19
N ILE A 52 4.07 20.09 -23.05
CA ILE A 52 3.23 19.43 -24.06
C ILE A 52 1.75 19.52 -23.66
N SER A 53 0.94 20.21 -24.47
CA SER A 53 -0.47 20.53 -24.18
C SER A 53 -1.44 19.34 -24.11
N CYS A 54 -0.98 18.10 -24.32
CA CYS A 54 -1.83 16.90 -24.29
C CYS A 54 -2.13 16.41 -22.84
N ASP A 55 -1.48 17.00 -21.84
CA ASP A 55 -1.30 16.40 -20.51
C ASP A 55 -2.38 16.73 -19.46
N GLY A 56 -3.52 17.34 -19.79
CA GLY A 56 -4.49 17.79 -18.78
C GLY A 56 -4.97 16.69 -17.82
N TYR A 57 -5.33 15.52 -18.36
CA TYR A 57 -5.81 14.39 -17.56
C TYR A 57 -4.66 13.70 -16.82
N LEU A 58 -3.59 13.25 -17.53
CA LEU A 58 -2.46 12.58 -16.87
C LEU A 58 -1.80 13.44 -15.80
N ARG A 59 -1.67 14.75 -16.02
CA ARG A 59 -1.10 15.68 -15.06
C ARG A 59 -1.96 15.80 -13.80
N THR A 60 -3.29 15.81 -13.95
CA THR A 60 -4.22 15.80 -12.81
C THR A 60 -4.07 14.52 -12.01
N TRP A 61 -3.92 13.37 -12.68
CA TRP A 61 -3.66 12.10 -12.02
C TRP A 61 -2.34 12.10 -11.24
N VAL A 62 -1.25 12.59 -11.83
CA VAL A 62 0.06 12.69 -11.16
C VAL A 62 0.01 13.64 -9.96
N ILE A 63 -0.65 14.79 -10.08
CA ILE A 63 -0.81 15.74 -8.97
C ILE A 63 -1.54 15.09 -7.80
N GLY A 64 -2.67 14.41 -8.06
CA GLY A 64 -3.37 13.74 -6.97
C GLY A 64 -2.63 12.51 -6.44
N ALA A 65 -1.79 11.84 -7.24
CA ALA A 65 -0.91 10.77 -6.75
C ALA A 65 0.15 11.31 -5.76
N ILE A 66 0.69 12.51 -6.01
CA ILE A 66 1.62 13.18 -5.09
C ILE A 66 0.91 13.55 -3.79
N ILE A 67 -0.30 14.12 -3.87
CA ILE A 67 -1.12 14.47 -2.70
C ILE A 67 -1.43 13.22 -1.88
N LEU A 68 -1.85 12.14 -2.54
CA LEU A 68 -2.16 10.86 -1.90
C LEU A 68 -0.93 10.25 -1.22
N SER A 69 0.24 10.36 -1.85
CA SER A 69 1.52 9.92 -1.27
C SER A 69 1.88 10.71 -0.01
N PHE A 70 1.58 12.02 0.02
CA PHE A 70 1.75 12.84 1.22
C PHE A 70 0.82 12.41 2.35
N PHE A 71 -0.45 12.11 2.04
CA PHE A 71 -1.38 11.54 3.02
C PHE A 71 -0.90 10.20 3.56
N LEU A 72 -0.43 9.28 2.69
CA LEU A 72 0.19 8.02 3.10
C LEU A 72 1.37 8.24 4.04
N PHE A 73 2.26 9.18 3.72
CA PHE A 73 3.44 9.46 4.54
C PHE A 73 3.08 9.99 5.93
N SER A 74 2.08 10.87 6.01
CA SER A 74 1.52 11.36 7.26
C SER A 74 0.85 10.23 8.06
N PHE A 75 0.21 9.29 7.35
CA PHE A 75 -0.45 8.13 7.95
C PHE A 75 0.56 7.16 8.56
N ILE A 76 1.65 6.82 7.87
CA ILE A 76 2.72 5.96 8.41
C ILE A 76 3.32 6.56 9.70
N LYS A 77 3.46 7.89 9.78
CA LYS A 77 3.88 8.57 11.02
C LYS A 77 2.87 8.42 12.16
N ARG A 78 1.57 8.40 11.84
CA ARG A 78 0.50 8.24 12.83
C ARG A 78 0.31 6.79 13.26
N VAL A 79 0.38 5.81 12.35
CA VAL A 79 0.27 4.37 12.66
C VAL A 79 1.37 3.94 13.63
N GLN A 80 2.60 4.42 13.47
CA GLN A 80 3.70 4.19 14.42
C GLN A 80 3.38 4.73 15.84
N LYS A 81 2.52 5.74 15.97
CA LYS A 81 2.14 6.35 17.25
C LYS A 81 0.79 5.83 17.79
N LEU A 82 -0.08 5.31 16.92
CA LEU A 82 -1.47 4.95 17.20
C LEU A 82 -1.76 3.44 17.24
N LEU A 83 -0.74 2.57 17.21
CA LEU A 83 -0.89 1.12 17.50
C LEU A 83 -1.57 0.80 18.86
N LYS A 84 -1.88 1.83 19.67
CA LYS A 84 -2.64 1.76 20.91
C LYS A 84 -4.13 2.13 20.80
N GLU A 85 -4.62 2.64 19.67
CA GLU A 85 -6.03 3.05 19.50
C GLU A 85 -6.71 2.36 18.30
N ASP A 86 -7.87 1.73 18.55
CA ASP A 86 -8.75 1.10 17.53
C ASP A 86 -9.16 2.03 16.37
N LYS A 87 -8.97 3.34 16.54
CA LYS A 87 -9.24 4.37 15.52
C LYS A 87 -8.28 4.31 14.32
N GLY A 88 -7.10 3.68 14.47
CA GLY A 88 -6.15 3.52 13.37
C GLY A 88 -6.74 2.74 12.20
N LEU A 89 -7.47 1.66 12.50
CA LEU A 89 -8.00 0.71 11.51
C LEU A 89 -9.07 1.34 10.61
N PHE A 90 -9.98 2.15 11.17
CA PHE A 90 -10.99 2.86 10.37
C PHE A 90 -10.36 3.84 9.37
N SER A 91 -9.34 4.57 9.81
CA SER A 91 -8.65 5.52 8.94
C SER A 91 -7.78 4.84 7.87
N GLU A 92 -7.29 3.63 8.14
CA GLU A 92 -6.61 2.79 7.16
C GLU A 92 -7.57 2.34 6.05
N VAL A 93 -8.77 1.87 6.42
CA VAL A 93 -9.81 1.46 5.45
C VAL A 93 -10.22 2.62 4.55
N ILE A 94 -10.43 3.82 5.10
CA ILE A 94 -10.75 5.01 4.30
C ILE A 94 -9.62 5.33 3.32
N LEU A 95 -8.37 5.32 3.79
CA LEU A 95 -7.22 5.62 2.94
C LEU A 95 -7.07 4.58 1.83
N MET A 96 -7.32 3.30 2.14
CA MET A 96 -7.34 2.22 1.15
C MET A 96 -8.41 2.45 0.09
N LEU A 97 -9.63 2.82 0.48
CA LEU A 97 -10.73 3.11 -0.46
C LEU A 97 -10.41 4.30 -1.36
N LEU A 98 -9.83 5.38 -0.80
CA LEU A 98 -9.40 6.54 -1.58
C LEU A 98 -8.30 6.16 -2.58
N CYS A 99 -7.32 5.35 -2.17
CA CYS A 99 -6.28 4.85 -3.08
C CYS A 99 -6.86 3.99 -4.20
N PHE A 100 -7.84 3.14 -3.89
CA PHE A 100 -8.51 2.29 -4.86
C PHE A 100 -9.28 3.12 -5.88
N LEU A 101 -10.11 4.06 -5.43
CA LEU A 101 -10.85 4.99 -6.29
C LEU A 101 -9.89 5.81 -7.16
N TRP A 102 -8.79 6.31 -6.60
CA TRP A 102 -7.79 7.08 -7.35
C TRP A 102 -7.10 6.25 -8.44
N THR A 103 -6.76 4.99 -8.13
CA THR A 103 -6.17 4.06 -9.08
C THR A 103 -7.17 3.73 -10.20
N TYR A 104 -8.44 3.52 -9.86
CA TYR A 104 -9.52 3.30 -10.82
C TYR A 104 -9.73 4.50 -11.76
N PHE A 105 -9.73 5.72 -11.21
CA PHE A 105 -9.75 6.96 -12.02
C PHE A 105 -8.52 7.06 -12.93
N GLY A 106 -7.36 6.59 -12.49
CA GLY A 106 -6.16 6.47 -13.31
C GLY A 106 -6.37 5.60 -14.55
N THR A 107 -7.01 4.44 -14.40
CA THR A 107 -7.31 3.54 -15.52
C THR A 107 -8.19 4.20 -16.57
N ILE A 108 -9.23 4.94 -16.16
CA ILE A 108 -10.10 5.68 -17.08
C ILE A 108 -9.33 6.79 -17.81
N GLN A 109 -8.48 7.51 -17.10
CA GLN A 109 -7.69 8.60 -17.66
C GLN A 109 -6.67 8.09 -18.67
N ILE A 110 -5.98 6.98 -18.39
CA ILE A 110 -5.08 6.32 -19.36
C ILE A 110 -5.86 5.97 -20.65
N ASN A 111 -7.02 5.34 -20.52
CA ASN A 111 -7.81 4.90 -21.68
C ASN A 111 -8.27 6.07 -22.57
N LYS A 112 -8.66 7.19 -21.95
CA LYS A 112 -9.02 8.42 -22.69
C LYS A 112 -7.84 9.15 -23.32
N SER A 113 -6.62 8.87 -22.85
CA SER A 113 -5.41 9.59 -23.25
C SER A 113 -4.57 8.83 -24.27
N SER A 114 -5.14 7.85 -24.96
CA SER A 114 -4.46 7.04 -25.99
C SER A 114 -3.82 7.89 -27.10
N ALA A 115 -4.37 9.08 -27.38
CA ALA A 115 -3.76 10.06 -28.30
C ALA A 115 -2.42 10.64 -27.79
N CYS A 116 -2.22 10.75 -26.47
CA CYS A 116 -0.98 11.29 -25.89
C CYS A 116 0.15 10.25 -25.84
N GLN A 117 -0.11 8.97 -26.12
CA GLN A 117 0.92 7.93 -26.26
C GLN A 117 1.97 8.31 -27.32
N LYS A 118 1.56 9.05 -28.36
CA LYS A 118 2.43 9.48 -29.46
C LYS A 118 3.21 10.77 -29.15
N ASN A 119 2.68 11.62 -28.27
CA ASN A 119 3.26 12.93 -27.95
C ASN A 119 4.13 12.94 -26.69
N SER A 120 3.79 12.13 -25.67
CA SER A 120 4.50 12.05 -24.39
C SER A 120 4.53 10.59 -23.91
N PRO A 121 5.32 9.72 -24.57
CA PRO A 121 5.30 8.28 -24.31
C PRO A 121 5.76 7.94 -22.89
N PHE A 122 6.78 8.62 -22.38
CA PHE A 122 7.33 8.35 -21.04
C PHE A 122 6.31 8.56 -19.93
N LEU A 123 5.50 9.62 -20.01
CA LEU A 123 4.52 9.94 -18.98
C LEU A 123 3.35 8.96 -19.02
N PHE A 124 2.89 8.59 -20.23
CA PHE A 124 1.89 7.56 -20.42
C PHE A 124 2.33 6.18 -19.89
N TRP A 125 3.53 5.73 -20.27
CA TRP A 125 4.05 4.43 -19.83
C TRP A 125 4.31 4.38 -18.33
N THR A 126 4.74 5.48 -17.72
CA THR A 126 4.95 5.55 -16.26
C THR A 126 3.61 5.40 -15.53
N VAL A 127 2.59 6.16 -15.93
CA VAL A 127 1.25 6.08 -15.31
C VAL A 127 0.61 4.70 -15.55
N PHE A 128 0.75 4.16 -16.76
CA PHE A 128 0.25 2.83 -17.11
C PHE A 128 0.89 1.72 -16.28
N THR A 129 2.22 1.67 -16.24
CA THR A 129 2.95 0.64 -15.48
C THR A 129 2.65 0.72 -13.98
N LEU A 130 2.52 1.94 -13.43
CA LEU A 130 2.21 2.14 -12.01
C LEU A 130 0.78 1.66 -11.68
N VAL A 131 -0.22 2.06 -12.47
CA VAL A 131 -1.61 1.59 -12.29
C VAL A 131 -1.69 0.07 -12.44
N THR A 132 -1.09 -0.51 -13.48
CA THR A 132 -1.07 -1.96 -13.69
C THR A 132 -0.39 -2.71 -12.55
N THR A 133 0.75 -2.21 -12.05
CA THR A 133 1.46 -2.84 -10.93
C THR A 133 0.62 -2.84 -9.65
N ILE A 134 -0.13 -1.76 -9.38
CA ILE A 134 -1.06 -1.71 -8.24
C ILE A 134 -2.15 -2.78 -8.39
N TRP A 135 -2.79 -2.86 -9.55
CA TRP A 135 -3.83 -3.87 -9.79
C TRP A 135 -3.29 -5.31 -9.66
N CYS A 136 -2.11 -5.58 -10.21
CA CYS A 136 -1.45 -6.87 -10.06
C CYS A 136 -1.16 -7.21 -8.59
N SER A 137 -0.70 -6.23 -7.81
CA SER A 137 -0.41 -6.42 -6.38
C SER A 137 -1.68 -6.73 -5.58
N ILE A 138 -2.79 -6.04 -5.87
CA ILE A 138 -4.08 -6.29 -5.21
C ILE A 138 -4.57 -7.70 -5.51
N ILE A 139 -4.56 -8.12 -6.77
CA ILE A 139 -4.98 -9.47 -7.18
C ILE A 139 -4.08 -10.52 -6.52
N GLY A 140 -2.75 -10.31 -6.52
CA GLY A 140 -1.80 -11.21 -5.87
C GLY A 140 -2.02 -11.37 -4.37
N MET A 141 -2.34 -10.27 -3.67
CA MET A 141 -2.67 -10.29 -2.24
C MET A 141 -3.96 -11.08 -1.97
N ILE A 142 -5.02 -10.85 -2.75
CA ILE A 142 -6.29 -11.58 -2.61
C ILE A 142 -6.09 -13.07 -2.83
N LEU A 143 -5.38 -13.45 -3.90
CA LEU A 143 -5.09 -14.86 -4.18
C LEU A 143 -4.28 -15.52 -3.06
N SER A 144 -3.28 -14.82 -2.52
CA SER A 144 -2.47 -15.32 -1.41
C SER A 144 -3.34 -15.55 -0.16
N LEU A 145 -4.22 -14.61 0.18
CA LEU A 145 -5.16 -14.75 1.31
C LEU A 145 -6.14 -15.90 1.10
N MET A 146 -6.65 -16.09 -0.12
CA MET A 146 -7.53 -17.22 -0.44
C MET A 146 -6.82 -18.56 -0.25
N ILE A 147 -5.57 -18.69 -0.72
CA ILE A 147 -4.77 -19.92 -0.57
C ILE A 147 -4.55 -20.24 0.91
N ILE A 148 -4.18 -19.24 1.72
CA ILE A 148 -3.97 -19.41 3.16
C ILE A 148 -5.27 -19.83 3.87
N THR A 149 -6.40 -19.21 3.50
CA THR A 149 -7.71 -19.53 4.09
C THR A 149 -8.16 -20.95 3.75
N ILE A 150 -8.00 -21.37 2.50
CA ILE A 150 -8.37 -22.74 2.08
C ILE A 150 -7.42 -23.76 2.71
N GLY A 151 -6.12 -23.48 2.72
CA GLY A 151 -5.11 -24.36 3.33
C GLY A 151 -5.33 -24.53 4.84
N SER A 152 -5.62 -23.45 5.55
CA SER A 152 -5.93 -23.50 6.99
C SER A 152 -7.22 -24.25 7.29
N PHE A 153 -8.26 -24.10 6.46
CA PHE A 153 -9.50 -24.87 6.58
C PHE A 153 -9.25 -26.38 6.42
N PHE A 154 -8.41 -26.77 5.46
CA PHE A 154 -8.08 -28.18 5.22
C PHE A 154 -7.26 -28.79 6.36
N VAL A 155 -6.29 -28.04 6.91
CA VAL A 155 -5.51 -28.46 8.09
C VAL A 155 -6.40 -28.60 9.33
N ALA A 156 -7.34 -27.67 9.54
CA ALA A 156 -8.30 -27.77 10.64
C ALA A 156 -9.18 -29.02 10.52
N ARG A 157 -9.74 -29.28 9.34
CA ARG A 157 -10.49 -30.51 9.01
C ARG A 157 -9.69 -31.79 9.31
N SER A 158 -8.44 -31.86 8.84
CA SER A 158 -7.58 -33.03 9.06
C SER A 158 -7.29 -33.33 10.53
N LYS A 159 -7.34 -32.32 11.42
CA LYS A 159 -7.19 -32.54 12.87
C LYS A 159 -8.48 -33.07 13.52
N VAL A 160 -9.65 -32.68 13.00
CA VAL A 160 -10.94 -33.15 13.49
C VAL A 160 -11.17 -34.62 13.13
N ASP A 161 -10.82 -35.03 11.91
CA ASP A 161 -10.97 -36.44 11.47
C ASP A 161 -9.99 -37.42 12.15
N LYS A 162 -9.04 -36.92 12.94
CA LYS A 162 -8.06 -37.72 13.70
C LYS A 162 -8.41 -37.88 15.20
N MET A 163 -9.48 -37.28 15.67
CA MET A 163 -10.06 -37.50 17.01
C MET A 163 -11.23 -38.46 16.93
#